data_AF-A0A1F5MJM8-F1
#
_entry.id   AF-A0A1F5MJM8-F1
#
_cell.length_a   1.000
_cell.length_b   1.000
_cell.length_c   1.000
_cell.angle_alpha   90.00
_cell.angle_beta   90.00
_cell.angle_gamma   90.00
#
_symmetry.space_group_name_H-M   'P 1'
#
loop_
_entity.id
_entity.type
_entity.pdbx_description
1 polymer ?
#
loop_
_entity_poly.entity_id
_entity_poly.type
_entity_poly.pdbx_seq_one_letter_code
_entity_poly.pdbx_strand_id
1 'polypeptide(L)'
;MSEIPDPLTGPSTEQVNPSTDNPREFMDKFYESNIYLKAKQDFFIDKTLPDDVTDKEKQEAFEQSEDAKFAMVDFARKALTFKYNPDLFPAPSAHALSTYIESVKDMMKMSRSGVSSTEIESLDSLRSIYHNTAAQTLVEDKVVRSIKLGRSLARLVLVDKGLDTFENATKKDIDQIKRKFGAV
;
A
#
# COMPACT_ATOMS: atom_id res chain seq x y z
N MET A 1 -38.42 31.48 -31.80
CA MET A 1 -37.19 30.66 -31.78
C MET A 1 -36.61 30.82 -30.39
N SER A 2 -36.79 29.83 -29.53
CA SER A 2 -36.27 29.83 -28.16
C SER A 2 -34.98 29.02 -28.17
N GLU A 3 -33.86 29.68 -27.89
CA GLU A 3 -32.59 29.01 -27.66
C GLU A 3 -32.65 28.31 -26.31
N ILE A 4 -32.45 26.99 -26.33
CA ILE A 4 -32.25 26.18 -25.14
C ILE A 4 -30.79 26.35 -24.75
N PRO A 5 -30.45 26.80 -23.53
CA PRO A 5 -29.05 26.81 -23.11
C PRO A 5 -28.59 25.37 -22.84
N ASP A 6 -27.45 25.00 -23.42
CA ASP A 6 -26.74 23.76 -23.14
C ASP A 6 -26.50 23.61 -21.63
N PRO A 7 -26.73 22.43 -21.02
CA PRO A 7 -26.29 22.17 -19.67
C PRO A 7 -24.76 22.09 -19.67
N LEU A 8 -24.13 23.23 -19.36
CA LEU A 8 -22.74 23.31 -18.97
C LEU A 8 -22.45 22.20 -17.95
N THR A 9 -21.64 21.24 -18.38
CA THR A 9 -20.84 20.36 -17.53
C THR A 9 -20.20 21.21 -16.44
N GLY A 10 -20.81 21.19 -15.25
CA GLY A 10 -20.15 21.69 -14.04
C GLY A 10 -18.81 20.96 -13.89
N PRO A 11 -17.77 21.61 -13.32
CA PRO A 11 -16.55 20.91 -13.02
C PRO A 11 -16.91 19.73 -12.12
N SER A 12 -16.57 18.50 -12.53
CA SER A 12 -16.54 17.36 -11.61
C SER A 12 -15.73 17.81 -10.41
N THR A 13 -16.39 18.03 -9.28
CA THR A 13 -15.70 18.15 -8.00
C THR A 13 -15.04 16.81 -7.78
N GLU A 14 -13.77 16.67 -8.18
CA GLU A 14 -12.93 15.60 -7.67
C GLU A 14 -13.11 15.64 -6.16
N GLN A 15 -13.69 14.58 -5.59
CA GLN A 15 -13.71 14.41 -4.14
C GLN A 15 -12.25 14.34 -3.71
N VAL A 16 -11.71 15.48 -3.26
CA VAL A 16 -10.39 15.54 -2.65
C VAL A 16 -10.55 14.87 -1.30
N ASN A 17 -10.15 13.60 -1.23
CA ASN A 17 -10.10 12.89 0.04
C ASN A 17 -9.21 13.69 1.01
N PRO A 18 -9.58 13.74 2.31
CA PRO A 18 -8.69 14.34 3.30
C PRO A 18 -7.33 13.65 3.24
N SER A 19 -6.28 14.39 3.60
CA SER A 19 -4.92 13.85 3.67
C SER A 19 -4.36 13.93 5.07
N THR A 20 -3.42 13.04 5.38
CA THR A 20 -2.56 13.12 6.56
C THR A 20 -1.15 12.76 6.16
N ASP A 21 -0.17 13.43 6.78
CA ASP A 21 1.24 13.10 6.68
C ASP A 21 1.77 12.37 7.92
N ASN A 22 0.96 12.28 8.98
CA ASN A 22 1.30 11.57 10.19
C ASN A 22 1.05 10.07 10.01
N PRO A 23 2.10 9.22 10.01
CA PRO A 23 1.92 7.79 9.76
C PRO A 23 1.14 7.08 10.87
N ARG A 24 1.23 7.53 12.13
CA ARG A 24 0.47 6.93 13.23
C ARG A 24 -1.01 7.27 13.11
N GLU A 25 -1.33 8.53 12.86
CA GLU A 25 -2.72 8.96 12.62
C GLU A 25 -3.35 8.21 11.44
N PHE A 26 -2.60 8.04 10.34
CA PHE A 26 -3.05 7.26 9.19
C PHE A 26 -3.40 5.82 9.59
N MET A 27 -2.52 5.16 10.34
CA MET A 27 -2.74 3.79 10.78
C MET A 27 -3.89 3.66 11.76
N ASP A 28 -4.02 4.59 12.72
CA ASP A 28 -5.13 4.60 13.67
C ASP A 28 -6.48 4.74 12.94
N LYS A 29 -6.58 5.70 12.01
CA LYS A 29 -7.77 5.87 11.16
C LYS A 29 -8.04 4.66 10.26
N PHE A 30 -7.00 3.99 9.78
CA PHE A 30 -7.17 2.75 9.02
C PHE A 30 -7.78 1.64 9.88
N TYR A 31 -7.26 1.40 11.08
CA TYR A 31 -7.76 0.36 11.98
C TYR A 31 -9.21 0.60 12.43
N GLU A 32 -9.62 1.86 12.54
CA GLU A 32 -11.00 2.26 12.87
C GLU A 32 -11.94 2.28 11.66
N SER A 33 -11.41 2.13 10.45
CA SER A 33 -12.20 2.29 9.23
C SER A 33 -13.14 1.09 8.97
N ASN A 34 -14.31 1.39 8.40
CA ASN A 34 -15.21 0.35 7.89
C ASN A 34 -14.55 -0.53 6.81
N ILE A 35 -13.55 -0.01 6.09
CA ILE A 35 -12.79 -0.77 5.08
C ILE A 35 -11.98 -1.87 5.77
N TYR A 36 -11.26 -1.55 6.85
CA TYR A 36 -10.51 -2.53 7.63
C TYR A 36 -11.45 -3.55 8.29
N LEU A 37 -12.49 -3.07 8.98
CA LEU A 37 -13.42 -3.94 9.72
C LEU A 37 -14.13 -4.92 8.79
N LYS A 38 -14.61 -4.44 7.63
CA LYS A 38 -15.25 -5.29 6.63
C LYS A 38 -14.27 -6.28 6.01
N ALA A 39 -13.06 -5.84 5.62
CA ALA A 39 -12.07 -6.75 5.06
C ALA A 39 -11.65 -7.84 6.06
N LYS A 40 -11.51 -7.50 7.35
CA LYS A 40 -11.25 -8.48 8.42
C LYS A 40 -12.39 -9.47 8.55
N GLN A 41 -13.63 -9.01 8.53
CA GLN A 41 -14.81 -9.89 8.58
C GLN A 41 -14.86 -10.82 7.36
N ASP A 42 -14.75 -10.26 6.15
CA ASP A 42 -14.81 -10.99 4.89
C ASP A 42 -13.71 -12.06 4.80
N PHE A 43 -12.51 -11.79 5.35
CA PHE A 43 -11.41 -12.77 5.42
C PHE A 43 -11.78 -14.06 6.15
N PHE A 44 -12.77 -14.05 7.05
CA PHE A 44 -13.16 -15.22 7.86
C PHE A 44 -14.50 -15.86 7.47
N ILE A 45 -15.26 -15.30 6.52
CA ILE A 45 -16.64 -15.74 6.22
C ILE A 45 -16.75 -17.24 5.93
N ASP A 46 -15.80 -17.83 5.21
CA ASP A 46 -15.81 -19.25 4.83
C ASP A 46 -14.77 -20.10 5.60
N LYS A 47 -14.27 -19.59 6.73
CA LYS A 47 -13.24 -20.28 7.52
C LYS A 47 -13.83 -20.88 8.79
N THR A 48 -13.67 -22.18 8.95
CA THR A 48 -13.92 -22.83 10.24
C THR A 48 -12.78 -22.52 11.18
N LEU A 49 -13.06 -21.76 12.24
CA LEU A 49 -12.11 -21.44 13.30
C LEU A 49 -12.37 -22.32 14.52
N PRO A 50 -11.32 -22.79 15.22
CA PRO A 50 -11.46 -23.36 16.56
C PRO A 50 -12.11 -22.37 17.55
N ASP A 51 -12.85 -22.89 18.54
CA ASP A 51 -13.61 -22.08 19.50
C ASP A 51 -12.73 -21.25 20.44
N ASP A 52 -11.46 -21.63 20.61
CA ASP A 52 -10.48 -20.96 21.46
C ASP A 52 -9.70 -19.84 20.76
N VAL A 53 -9.93 -19.61 19.46
CA VAL A 53 -9.26 -18.53 18.71
C VAL A 53 -9.74 -17.16 19.19
N THR A 54 -8.81 -16.40 19.75
CA THR A 54 -9.05 -15.05 20.26
C THR A 54 -9.21 -14.02 19.13
N ASP A 55 -9.86 -12.90 19.41
CA ASP A 55 -9.98 -11.80 18.44
C ASP A 55 -8.63 -11.17 18.07
N LYS A 56 -7.64 -11.27 18.96
CA LYS A 56 -6.27 -10.85 18.71
C LYS A 56 -5.60 -11.77 17.69
N GLU A 57 -5.73 -13.08 17.82
CA GLU A 57 -5.19 -14.03 16.83
C GLU A 57 -5.87 -13.87 15.47
N LYS A 58 -7.19 -13.64 15.44
CA LYS A 58 -7.90 -13.30 14.19
C LYS A 58 -7.35 -12.02 13.56
N GLN A 59 -7.08 -11.01 14.38
CA GLN A 59 -6.50 -9.76 13.93
C GLN A 59 -5.11 -9.97 13.33
N GLU A 60 -4.22 -10.67 14.04
CA GLU A 60 -2.87 -10.94 13.60
C GLU A 60 -2.86 -11.77 12.30
N ALA A 61 -3.71 -12.79 12.20
CA ALA A 61 -3.87 -13.60 11.00
C ALA A 61 -4.34 -12.77 9.79
N PHE A 62 -5.34 -11.89 9.99
CA PHE A 62 -5.80 -10.99 8.95
C PHE A 62 -4.71 -9.98 8.55
N GLU A 63 -4.07 -9.33 9.52
CA GLU A 63 -3.04 -8.32 9.24
C GLU A 63 -1.80 -8.89 8.55
N GLN A 64 -1.60 -10.21 8.56
CA GLN A 64 -0.56 -10.93 7.80
C GLN A 64 -1.04 -11.45 6.43
N SER A 65 -2.28 -11.17 6.02
CA SER A 65 -2.82 -11.56 4.71
C SER A 65 -2.61 -10.50 3.63
N GLU A 66 -2.83 -10.88 2.37
CA GLU A 66 -2.89 -9.91 1.26
C GLU A 66 -4.18 -9.07 1.32
N ASP A 67 -5.26 -9.58 1.91
CA ASP A 67 -6.53 -8.84 2.08
C ASP A 67 -6.34 -7.59 2.94
N ALA A 68 -5.57 -7.66 4.04
CA ALA A 68 -5.26 -6.49 4.86
C ALA A 68 -4.46 -5.43 4.07
N LYS A 69 -3.54 -5.88 3.21
CA LYS A 69 -2.80 -4.99 2.32
C LYS A 69 -3.71 -4.31 1.31
N PHE A 70 -4.60 -5.06 0.65
CA PHE A 70 -5.57 -4.49 -0.29
C PHE A 70 -6.52 -3.52 0.40
N ALA A 71 -6.99 -3.85 1.60
CA ALA A 71 -7.82 -2.97 2.41
C ALA A 71 -7.11 -1.64 2.72
N MET A 72 -5.81 -1.66 3.04
CA MET A 72 -5.07 -0.44 3.32
C MET A 72 -4.86 0.43 2.08
N VAL A 73 -4.59 -0.18 0.92
CA VAL A 73 -4.49 0.55 -0.35
C VAL A 73 -5.84 1.16 -0.73
N ASP A 74 -6.94 0.42 -0.53
CA ASP A 74 -8.29 0.92 -0.81
C ASP A 74 -8.69 2.06 0.12
N PHE A 75 -8.37 1.94 1.41
CA PHE A 75 -8.53 3.00 2.40
C PHE A 75 -7.76 4.26 2.01
N ALA A 76 -6.48 4.12 1.64
CA ALA A 76 -5.65 5.23 1.21
C ALA A 76 -6.22 5.95 -0.02
N ARG A 77 -6.81 5.19 -0.94
CA ARG A 77 -7.39 5.70 -2.18
C ARG A 77 -8.73 6.39 -1.98
N LYS A 78 -9.59 5.85 -1.11
CA LYS A 78 -11.02 6.23 -1.02
C LYS A 78 -11.39 7.07 0.20
N ALA A 79 -10.62 7.00 1.28
CA ALA A 79 -11.02 7.57 2.56
C ALA A 79 -10.01 8.60 3.09
N LEU A 80 -8.71 8.31 3.02
CA LEU A 80 -7.67 9.19 3.57
C LEU A 80 -6.38 9.05 2.76
N THR A 81 -5.98 10.10 2.04
CA THR A 81 -4.73 10.06 1.27
C THR A 81 -3.52 10.19 2.19
N PHE A 82 -2.60 9.21 2.12
CA PHE A 82 -1.33 9.30 2.83
C PHE A 82 -0.34 10.22 2.11
N LYS A 83 0.32 11.11 2.86
CA LYS A 83 1.37 12.02 2.38
C LYS A 83 2.69 11.70 3.07
N TYR A 84 3.75 11.45 2.32
CA TYR A 84 5.02 11.09 2.95
C TYR A 84 5.77 12.33 3.43
N ASN A 85 5.86 12.46 4.74
CA ASN A 85 6.72 13.40 5.45
C ASN A 85 7.76 12.63 6.31
N PRO A 86 9.05 12.61 5.94
CA PRO A 86 10.07 11.83 6.66
C PRO A 86 10.27 12.27 8.12
N ASP A 87 9.99 13.53 8.46
CA ASP A 87 10.22 14.09 9.79
C ASP A 87 9.25 13.54 10.84
N LEU A 88 8.15 12.93 10.40
CA LEU A 88 7.15 12.29 11.27
C LEU A 88 7.39 10.79 11.47
N PHE A 89 8.44 10.24 10.86
CA PHE A 89 8.87 8.86 11.07
C PHE A 89 10.02 8.79 12.07
N PRO A 90 10.12 7.71 12.85
CA PRO A 90 11.34 7.40 13.57
C PRO A 90 12.54 7.32 12.60
N ALA A 91 13.72 7.76 13.06
CA ALA A 91 14.91 7.88 12.21
C ALA A 91 15.27 6.61 11.42
N PRO A 92 15.19 5.39 11.98
CA PRO A 92 15.44 4.16 11.21
C PRO A 92 14.44 3.99 10.06
N SER A 93 13.13 4.10 10.34
CA SER A 93 12.08 4.03 9.32
C SER A 93 12.24 5.11 8.25
N ALA A 94 12.53 6.35 8.63
CA ALA A 94 12.76 7.45 7.69
C ALA A 94 13.95 7.15 6.75
N HIS A 95 15.05 6.62 7.29
CA HIS A 95 16.21 6.23 6.51
C HIS A 95 15.93 5.06 5.55
N ALA A 96 15.24 4.01 6.04
CA ALA A 96 14.90 2.84 5.24
C ALA A 96 13.95 3.21 4.08
N LEU A 97 12.93 4.03 4.36
CA LEU A 97 12.01 4.53 3.34
C LEU A 97 12.71 5.42 2.32
N SER A 98 13.60 6.32 2.76
CA SER A 98 14.38 7.18 1.87
C SER A 98 15.28 6.36 0.94
N THR A 99 15.97 5.36 1.49
CA THR A 99 16.79 4.41 0.72
C THR A 99 15.94 3.66 -0.31
N TYR A 100 14.74 3.22 0.09
CA TYR A 100 13.81 2.56 -0.82
C TYR A 100 13.37 3.49 -1.96
N ILE A 101 12.98 4.74 -1.65
CA ILE A 101 12.59 5.75 -2.63
C ILE A 101 13.70 6.00 -3.65
N GLU A 102 14.93 6.25 -3.19
CA GLU A 102 16.08 6.50 -4.08
C GLU A 102 16.40 5.28 -4.94
N SER A 103 16.36 4.07 -4.37
CA SER A 103 16.57 2.83 -5.13
C SER A 103 15.59 2.71 -6.30
N VAL A 104 14.30 3.04 -6.10
CA VAL A 104 13.28 2.98 -7.15
C VAL A 104 13.50 4.07 -8.20
N LYS A 105 13.89 5.28 -7.81
CA LYS A 105 14.23 6.36 -8.75
C LYS A 105 15.40 5.96 -9.65
N ASP A 106 16.45 5.38 -9.08
CA ASP A 106 17.63 4.97 -9.84
C ASP A 106 17.31 3.82 -10.79
N MET A 107 16.52 2.83 -10.36
CA MET A 107 16.01 1.78 -11.25
C MET A 107 15.19 2.35 -12.42
N MET A 108 14.33 3.35 -12.18
CA MET A 108 13.57 4.02 -13.24
C MET A 108 14.44 4.80 -14.22
N LYS A 109 15.60 5.32 -13.79
CA LYS A 109 16.58 5.95 -14.69
C LYS A 109 17.32 4.90 -15.52
N MET A 110 17.73 3.80 -14.90
CA MET A 110 18.43 2.70 -15.58
C MET A 110 17.55 2.01 -16.62
N SER A 111 16.27 1.77 -16.31
CA SER A 111 15.34 1.14 -17.25
C SER A 111 15.15 1.94 -18.56
N ARG A 112 15.24 3.27 -18.48
CA ARG A 112 15.19 4.17 -19.65
C ARG A 112 16.45 4.13 -20.51
N SER A 113 17.54 3.59 -19.98
CA SER A 113 18.87 3.58 -20.64
C SER A 113 19.14 2.29 -21.43
N GLY A 114 18.17 1.39 -21.54
CA GLY A 114 18.29 0.16 -22.34
C GLY A 114 19.09 -0.94 -21.64
N VAL A 115 18.61 -1.40 -20.47
CA VAL A 115 19.20 -2.50 -19.70
C VAL A 115 18.83 -3.88 -20.25
N SER A 116 19.76 -4.84 -20.08
CA SER A 116 19.57 -6.25 -20.40
C SER A 116 18.58 -6.95 -19.46
N SER A 117 18.03 -8.10 -19.88
CA SER A 117 17.09 -8.89 -19.06
C SER A 117 17.67 -9.30 -17.70
N THR A 118 18.95 -9.67 -17.64
CA THR A 118 19.65 -10.02 -16.39
C THR A 118 19.80 -8.85 -15.43
N GLU A 119 19.98 -7.65 -15.97
CA GLU A 119 20.02 -6.42 -15.16
C GLU A 119 18.63 -6.09 -14.63
N ILE A 120 17.57 -6.29 -15.43
CA ILE A 120 16.17 -6.12 -14.98
C ILE A 120 15.87 -7.04 -13.78
N GLU A 121 16.22 -8.32 -13.85
CA GLU A 121 16.00 -9.28 -12.75
C GLU A 121 16.78 -8.90 -11.47
N SER A 122 18.00 -8.40 -11.65
CA SER A 122 18.83 -7.94 -10.53
C SER A 122 18.24 -6.68 -9.88
N LEU A 123 17.75 -5.73 -10.69
CA LEU A 123 17.08 -4.52 -10.21
C LEU A 123 15.77 -4.84 -9.49
N ASP A 124 14.97 -5.78 -10.00
CA ASP A 124 13.75 -6.23 -9.33
C ASP A 124 14.05 -6.92 -7.99
N SER A 125 15.13 -7.72 -7.92
CA SER A 125 15.58 -8.36 -6.68
C SER A 125 16.01 -7.32 -5.65
N LEU A 126 16.81 -6.33 -6.05
CA LEU A 126 17.22 -5.21 -5.20
C LEU A 126 16.00 -4.41 -4.70
N ARG A 127 15.03 -4.13 -5.59
CA ARG A 127 13.77 -3.46 -5.21
C ARG A 127 13.03 -4.23 -4.12
N SER A 128 12.96 -5.55 -4.25
CA SER A 128 12.31 -6.42 -3.27
C SER A 128 13.03 -6.38 -1.92
N ILE A 129 14.37 -6.39 -1.92
CA ILE A 129 15.17 -6.27 -0.69
C ILE A 129 14.87 -4.95 0.02
N TYR A 130 15.01 -3.80 -0.66
CA TYR A 130 14.76 -2.50 -0.04
C TYR A 130 13.31 -2.32 0.43
N HIS A 131 12.35 -2.86 -0.32
CA HIS A 131 10.94 -2.85 0.07
C HIS A 131 10.69 -3.65 1.37
N ASN A 132 11.29 -4.83 1.48
CA ASN A 132 11.16 -5.67 2.66
C ASN A 132 11.91 -5.07 3.86
N THR A 133 13.09 -4.48 3.64
CA THR A 133 13.82 -3.75 4.68
C THR A 133 12.98 -2.60 5.23
N ALA A 134 12.42 -1.76 4.37
CA ALA A 134 11.54 -0.66 4.80
C ALA A 134 10.32 -1.17 5.58
N ALA A 135 9.68 -2.24 5.12
CA ALA A 135 8.55 -2.84 5.81
C ALA A 135 8.93 -3.39 7.20
N GLN A 136 10.07 -4.05 7.31
CA GLN A 136 10.57 -4.63 8.56
C GLN A 136 10.87 -3.52 9.58
N THR A 137 11.57 -2.47 9.15
CA THR A 137 11.88 -1.33 10.02
C THR A 137 10.62 -0.62 10.51
N LEU A 138 9.58 -0.48 9.68
CA LEU A 138 8.29 0.08 10.10
C LEU A 138 7.60 -0.75 11.21
N VAL A 139 7.78 -2.07 11.20
CA VAL A 139 7.27 -2.96 12.26
C VAL A 139 8.09 -2.79 13.54
N GLU A 140 9.42 -2.78 13.43
CA GLU A 140 10.35 -2.63 14.56
C GLU A 140 10.14 -1.29 15.28
N ASP A 141 9.92 -0.22 14.53
CA ASP A 141 9.62 1.12 15.04
C ASP A 141 8.15 1.29 15.50
N LYS A 142 7.36 0.20 15.45
CA LYS A 142 5.95 0.16 15.86
C LYS A 142 5.09 1.20 15.15
N VAL A 143 5.40 1.50 13.89
CA VAL A 143 4.54 2.33 13.03
C VAL A 143 3.36 1.49 12.53
N VAL A 144 3.63 0.24 12.19
CA VAL A 144 2.64 -0.76 11.76
C VAL A 144 2.78 -2.03 12.60
N ARG A 145 1.73 -2.86 12.61
CA ARG A 145 1.69 -4.09 13.41
C ARG A 145 2.18 -5.36 12.69
N SER A 146 2.27 -5.32 11.36
CA SER A 146 2.64 -6.49 10.55
C SER A 146 3.52 -6.11 9.37
N ILE A 147 4.29 -7.09 8.88
CA ILE A 147 5.16 -6.90 7.71
C ILE A 147 4.33 -6.61 6.44
N LYS A 148 3.13 -7.19 6.31
CA LYS A 148 2.25 -6.94 5.16
C LYS A 148 1.74 -5.50 5.16
N LEU A 149 1.32 -5.00 6.33
CA LEU A 149 0.97 -3.59 6.46
C LEU A 149 2.20 -2.71 6.20
N GLY A 150 3.37 -3.05 6.73
CA GLY A 150 4.62 -2.33 6.44
C GLY A 150 4.94 -2.23 4.96
N ARG A 151 4.77 -3.33 4.22
CA ARG A 151 4.92 -3.36 2.76
C ARG A 151 3.93 -2.44 2.06
N SER A 152 2.66 -2.46 2.46
CA SER A 152 1.68 -1.59 1.81
C SER A 152 1.88 -0.11 2.17
N LEU A 153 2.28 0.22 3.40
CA LEU A 153 2.61 1.60 3.76
C LEU A 153 3.84 2.11 2.98
N ALA A 154 4.90 1.29 2.86
CA ALA A 154 6.05 1.61 2.02
C ALA A 154 5.66 1.77 0.53
N ARG A 155 4.65 1.04 0.05
CA ARG A 155 4.10 1.21 -1.29
C ARG A 155 3.37 2.55 -1.43
N LEU A 156 2.56 2.94 -0.43
CA LEU A 156 1.85 4.23 -0.42
C LEU A 156 2.82 5.42 -0.43
N VAL A 157 3.99 5.29 0.21
CA VAL A 157 5.07 6.27 0.10
C VAL A 157 5.53 6.46 -1.35
N LEU A 158 5.69 5.37 -2.12
CA LEU A 158 6.04 5.49 -3.54
C LEU A 158 4.91 6.12 -4.37
N VAL A 159 3.66 5.80 -4.04
CA VAL A 159 2.48 6.40 -4.70
C VAL A 159 2.46 7.91 -4.48
N ASP A 160 2.67 8.37 -3.24
CA ASP A 160 2.75 9.81 -2.95
C ASP A 160 3.91 10.51 -3.70
N LYS A 161 5.04 9.82 -3.88
CA LYS A 161 6.18 10.33 -4.65
C LYS A 161 6.03 10.21 -6.18
N GLY A 162 4.91 9.68 -6.67
CA GLY A 162 4.67 9.48 -8.11
C GLY A 162 5.57 8.42 -8.74
N LEU A 163 6.11 7.50 -7.93
CA LEU A 163 7.00 6.40 -8.34
C LEU A 163 6.25 5.07 -8.46
N ASP A 164 4.98 5.03 -8.06
CA ASP A 164 4.06 3.92 -8.23
C ASP A 164 2.63 4.45 -8.40
N THR A 165 1.68 3.58 -8.72
CA THR A 165 0.24 3.95 -8.78
C THR A 165 -0.59 3.05 -7.88
N PHE A 166 -1.80 3.50 -7.52
CA PHE A 166 -2.75 2.67 -6.80
C PHE A 166 -3.07 1.37 -7.58
N GLU A 167 -3.21 1.44 -8.91
CA GLU A 167 -3.48 0.25 -9.73
C GLU A 167 -2.33 -0.75 -9.68
N ASN A 168 -1.08 -0.28 -9.72
CA ASN A 168 0.11 -1.13 -9.65
C ASN A 168 0.35 -1.70 -8.25
N ALA A 169 -0.02 -0.96 -7.21
CA ALA A 169 -0.04 -1.43 -5.83
C ALA A 169 -0.98 -2.63 -5.62
N THR A 170 -2.06 -2.72 -6.43
CA THR A 170 -2.98 -3.86 -6.44
C THR A 170 -2.60 -4.95 -7.44
N LYS A 171 -2.14 -4.59 -8.66
CA LYS A 171 -1.90 -5.54 -9.78
C LYS A 171 -0.63 -6.39 -9.67
N LYS A 172 0.51 -5.82 -9.24
CA LYS A 172 1.80 -6.56 -9.21
C LYS A 172 1.71 -7.85 -8.36
N ASP A 173 0.81 -7.88 -7.39
CA ASP A 173 0.64 -9.01 -6.48
C ASP A 173 -0.38 -10.03 -6.98
N ILE A 174 -1.44 -9.61 -7.70
CA ILE A 174 -2.32 -10.55 -8.41
C ILE A 174 -1.49 -11.37 -9.41
N ASP A 175 -0.57 -10.73 -10.14
CA ASP A 175 0.31 -11.42 -11.09
C ASP A 175 1.38 -12.28 -10.39
N GLN A 176 1.76 -11.97 -9.15
CA GLN A 176 2.69 -12.78 -8.36
C GLN A 176 1.98 -13.98 -7.70
N ILE A 177 0.73 -13.81 -7.27
CA ILE A 177 -0.14 -14.88 -6.76
C ILE A 177 -0.50 -15.84 -7.90
N LYS A 178 -0.92 -15.34 -9.06
CA LYS A 178 -1.19 -16.17 -10.26
C LYS A 178 0.05 -16.96 -10.70
N ARG A 179 1.25 -16.36 -10.62
CA ARG A 179 2.52 -17.06 -10.90
C ARG A 179 2.88 -18.10 -9.84
N LYS A 180 2.53 -17.90 -8.57
CA LYS A 180 2.81 -18.85 -7.48
C LYS A 180 1.81 -20.01 -7.38
N PHE A 181 0.55 -19.78 -7.75
CA PHE A 181 -0.52 -20.77 -7.60
C PHE A 181 -0.98 -21.39 -8.92
N GLY A 182 -0.36 -21.02 -10.04
CA GLY A 182 -0.75 -21.48 -11.37
C GLY A 182 -2.07 -20.83 -11.80
N ALA A 183 -2.14 -20.41 -13.06
CA ALA A 183 -3.43 -20.19 -13.67
C ALA A 183 -4.24 -21.50 -13.58
N VAL A 184 -5.42 -21.43 -12.98
CA VAL A 184 -6.53 -22.33 -13.38
C VAL A 184 -7.19 -21.68 -14.58
#